data_AF-A0A3C0Q4Q4-F1
#
_entry.id   AF-A0A3C0Q4Q4-F1
#
_cell.length_a   1.000
_cell.length_b   1.000
_cell.length_c   1.000
_cell.angle_alpha   90.00
_cell.angle_beta   90.00
_cell.angle_gamma   90.00
#
_symmetry.space_group_name_H-M   'P 1'
#
loop_
_entity.id
_entity.type
_entity.pdbx_description
1 polymer ?
#
loop_
_entity_poly.entity_id
_entity_poly.type
_entity_poly.pdbx_seq_one_letter_code
_entity_poly.pdbx_strand_id
1 'polypeptide(L)'
;MKTAIIIPARYGSTRFPGKPLAMLAGKTVLERVADIAQNVVSQISDVTYHVATDDQRIADVCIQNHIPVILTTADFETGTDRVMAAVNTLPDTPDFIINLQGDAPFTPADFVTDLIQAYAANPAADIVTPVVQLSWAELDALRAHKIETPFSGTTAILG
;
A
#
# COMPACT_ATOMS: atom_id res chain seq x y z
N MET A 1 16.29 -9.12 8.04
CA MET A 1 16.00 -7.76 7.53
C MET A 1 14.58 -7.45 7.94
N LYS A 2 14.39 -6.54 8.89
CA LYS A 2 13.08 -6.20 9.42
C LYS A 2 12.33 -5.37 8.39
N THR A 3 11.18 -5.86 7.93
CA THR A 3 10.36 -5.16 6.95
C THR A 3 9.01 -4.79 7.56
N ALA A 4 8.56 -3.56 7.36
CA ALA A 4 7.22 -3.12 7.78
C ALA A 4 6.37 -2.78 6.55
N ILE A 5 5.25 -3.47 6.37
CA ILE A 5 4.22 -3.13 5.38
C ILE A 5 3.22 -2.19 6.05
N ILE A 6 3.13 -0.96 5.58
CA ILE A 6 2.17 0.01 6.09
C ILE A 6 1.10 0.28 5.04
N ILE A 7 -0.16 0.14 5.45
CA ILE A 7 -1.34 0.35 4.62
C ILE A 7 -1.97 1.70 5.02
N PRO A 8 -1.68 2.82 4.32
CA PRO A 8 -2.33 4.09 4.62
C PRO A 8 -3.80 4.06 4.23
N ALA A 9 -4.68 4.39 5.18
CA ALA A 9 -6.12 4.45 4.97
C ALA A 9 -6.69 5.75 5.56
N ARG A 10 -7.36 6.54 4.73
CA ARG A 10 -8.05 7.77 5.14
C ARG A 10 -9.52 7.74 4.76
N TYR A 11 -10.36 8.30 5.60
CA TYR A 11 -11.79 8.38 5.32
C TYR A 11 -12.13 9.50 4.33
N GLY A 12 -11.44 10.64 4.45
CA GLY A 12 -11.75 11.93 3.80
C GLY A 12 -11.36 12.06 2.33
N SER A 13 -11.56 11.04 1.49
CA SER A 13 -11.39 11.21 0.04
C SER A 13 -12.57 12.01 -0.54
N THR A 14 -12.29 13.14 -1.21
CA THR A 14 -13.33 13.98 -1.85
C THR A 14 -14.07 13.27 -2.98
N ARG A 15 -13.37 12.40 -3.72
CA ARG A 15 -13.92 11.66 -4.87
C ARG A 15 -14.69 10.40 -4.48
N PHE A 16 -14.31 9.78 -3.36
CA PHE A 16 -15.00 8.59 -2.84
C PHE A 16 -14.88 8.56 -1.31
N PRO A 17 -15.74 9.31 -0.59
CA PRO A 17 -15.75 9.32 0.86
C PRO A 17 -15.98 7.92 1.44
N GLY A 18 -15.19 7.54 2.45
CA GLY A 18 -15.31 6.23 3.07
C GLY A 18 -14.87 5.05 2.20
N LYS A 19 -14.13 5.28 1.10
CA LYS A 19 -13.62 4.23 0.19
C LYS A 19 -12.99 3.03 0.92
N PRO A 20 -12.14 3.18 1.96
CA PRO A 20 -11.57 2.03 2.65
C PRO A 20 -12.63 1.08 3.23
N LEU A 21 -13.76 1.61 3.68
CA LEU A 21 -14.87 0.86 4.29
C LEU A 21 -15.96 0.47 3.27
N ALA A 22 -15.78 0.81 1.99
CA ALA A 22 -16.73 0.41 0.96
C ALA A 22 -16.71 -1.12 0.80
N MET A 23 -17.89 -1.74 0.71
CA MET A 23 -18.01 -3.18 0.54
C MET A 23 -17.62 -3.60 -0.88
N LEU A 24 -16.75 -4.59 -0.98
CA LEU A 24 -16.31 -5.26 -2.19
C LEU A 24 -16.50 -6.77 -1.99
N ALA A 25 -17.60 -7.31 -2.52
CA ALA A 25 -17.93 -8.75 -2.48
C ALA A 25 -17.77 -9.38 -1.07
N GLY A 26 -18.44 -8.80 -0.07
CA GLY A 26 -18.51 -9.35 1.30
C GLY A 26 -17.42 -8.93 2.28
N LYS A 27 -16.37 -8.24 1.82
CA LYS A 27 -15.34 -7.59 2.66
C LYS A 27 -15.22 -6.13 2.28
N THR A 28 -14.75 -5.26 3.17
CA THR A 28 -14.37 -3.90 2.81
C THR A 28 -13.15 -3.87 1.88
N VAL A 29 -12.95 -2.76 1.16
CA VAL A 29 -11.73 -2.56 0.35
C VAL A 29 -10.47 -2.70 1.20
N LEU A 30 -10.47 -2.13 2.41
CA LEU A 30 -9.34 -2.18 3.33
C LEU A 30 -9.03 -3.61 3.80
N GLU A 31 -10.04 -4.40 4.16
CA GLU A 31 -9.86 -5.79 4.55
C GLU A 31 -9.18 -6.60 3.45
N ARG A 32 -9.53 -6.36 2.18
CA ARG A 32 -8.88 -7.03 1.05
C ARG A 32 -7.41 -6.66 0.89
N VAL A 33 -7.05 -5.40 1.13
CA VAL A 33 -5.65 -4.97 1.13
C VAL A 33 -4.89 -5.56 2.32
N ALA A 34 -5.53 -5.63 3.49
CA ALA A 34 -4.97 -6.28 4.66
C ALA A 34 -4.75 -7.79 4.44
N ASP A 35 -5.66 -8.49 3.76
CA ASP A 35 -5.49 -9.90 3.38
C ASP A 35 -4.21 -10.10 2.53
N ILE A 36 -3.91 -9.17 1.60
CA ILE A 36 -2.68 -9.22 0.79
C ILE A 36 -1.44 -9.13 1.68
N ALA A 37 -1.39 -8.14 2.58
CA ALA A 37 -0.26 -7.97 3.49
C ALA A 37 -0.12 -9.16 4.47
N GLN A 38 -1.24 -9.67 4.99
CA GLN A 38 -1.26 -10.85 5.85
C GLN A 38 -0.71 -12.09 5.11
N ASN A 39 -1.09 -12.27 3.84
CA ASN A 39 -0.59 -13.37 3.04
C ASN A 39 0.94 -13.32 2.87
N VAL A 40 1.51 -12.13 2.64
CA VAL A 40 2.97 -11.94 2.55
C VAL A 40 3.65 -12.25 3.87
N VAL A 41 3.12 -11.71 4.98
CA VAL A 41 3.66 -11.92 6.34
C VAL A 41 3.61 -13.39 6.75
N SER A 42 2.62 -14.15 6.26
CA SER A 42 2.54 -15.61 6.53
C SER A 42 3.63 -16.44 5.84
N GLN A 43 4.30 -15.87 4.82
CA GLN A 43 5.28 -16.57 3.99
C GLN A 43 6.72 -16.11 4.24
N ILE A 44 6.92 -14.92 4.80
CA ILE A 44 8.24 -14.30 4.97
C ILE A 44 8.44 -13.91 6.43
N SER A 45 9.52 -14.42 7.04
CA SER A 45 9.91 -14.05 8.41
C SER A 45 10.37 -12.59 8.51
N ASP A 46 10.29 -12.01 9.71
CA ASP A 46 10.70 -10.63 10.00
C ASP A 46 9.94 -9.55 9.20
N VAL A 47 8.75 -9.87 8.70
CA VAL A 47 7.83 -8.92 8.08
C VAL A 47 6.65 -8.68 9.01
N THR A 48 6.33 -7.42 9.27
CA THR A 48 5.11 -7.01 9.97
C THR A 48 4.21 -6.22 9.04
N TYR A 49 2.92 -6.10 9.37
CA TYR A 49 2.01 -5.23 8.65
C TYR A 49 1.08 -4.47 9.59
N HIS A 50 0.77 -3.23 9.24
CA HIS A 50 -0.13 -2.37 9.99
C HIS A 50 -0.95 -1.47 9.06
N VAL A 51 -2.23 -1.30 9.35
CA VAL A 51 -3.01 -0.19 8.79
C VAL A 51 -2.66 1.09 9.54
N ALA A 52 -2.37 2.17 8.81
CA ALA A 52 -2.17 3.50 9.38
C ALA A 52 -3.37 4.39 9.03
N THR A 53 -4.07 4.89 10.03
CA THR A 53 -5.27 5.71 9.82
C THR A 53 -5.41 6.84 10.83
N ASP A 54 -6.01 7.94 10.41
CA ASP A 54 -6.40 9.09 11.23
C ASP A 54 -7.88 9.02 11.68
N ASP A 55 -8.62 8.00 11.23
CA ASP A 55 -10.07 7.90 11.43
C ASP A 55 -10.45 6.74 12.35
N GLN A 56 -11.17 7.06 13.43
CA GLN A 56 -11.61 6.07 14.41
C GLN A 56 -12.50 4.99 13.80
N ARG A 57 -13.35 5.30 12.81
CA ARG A 57 -14.24 4.30 12.19
C ARG A 57 -13.44 3.25 11.43
N ILE A 58 -12.33 3.66 10.80
CA ILE A 58 -11.42 2.72 10.13
C ILE A 58 -10.71 1.87 11.17
N ALA A 59 -10.21 2.48 12.25
CA ALA A 59 -9.55 1.76 13.33
C ALA A 59 -10.48 0.73 13.99
N ASP A 60 -11.75 1.08 14.22
CA ASP A 60 -12.74 0.18 14.81
C ASP A 60 -12.98 -1.06 13.95
N VAL A 61 -13.09 -0.90 12.61
CA VAL A 61 -13.22 -2.01 11.67
C VAL A 61 -11.96 -2.89 11.66
N CYS A 62 -10.77 -2.29 11.74
CA CYS A 62 -9.53 -3.05 11.85
C CYS A 62 -9.52 -3.89 13.14
N ILE A 63 -9.86 -3.29 14.28
CA ILE A 63 -9.88 -3.97 15.58
C ILE A 63 -10.89 -5.13 15.57
N GLN A 64 -12.11 -4.90 15.06
CA GLN A 64 -13.15 -5.92 14.95
C GLN A 64 -12.70 -7.13 14.11
N ASN A 65 -11.91 -6.88 13.06
CA ASN A 65 -11.41 -7.89 12.15
C ASN A 65 -10.00 -8.40 12.49
N HIS A 66 -9.46 -8.05 13.66
CA HIS A 66 -8.12 -8.44 14.11
C HIS A 66 -6.99 -8.01 13.16
N ILE A 67 -7.19 -6.90 12.44
CA ILE A 67 -6.19 -6.28 11.58
C ILE A 67 -5.34 -5.34 12.44
N PRO A 68 -4.00 -5.48 12.47
CA PRO A 68 -3.13 -4.57 13.21
C PRO A 68 -3.30 -3.14 12.69
N VAL A 69 -3.53 -2.19 13.59
CA VAL A 69 -3.80 -0.79 13.23
C VAL A 69 -3.02 0.15 14.13
N ILE A 70 -2.54 1.23 13.52
CA ILE A 70 -1.88 2.36 14.15
C ILE A 70 -2.74 3.58 13.89
N LEU A 71 -3.30 4.15 14.96
CA LEU A 71 -4.01 5.42 14.90
C LEU A 71 -2.99 6.56 14.88
N THR A 72 -2.91 7.29 13.77
CA THR A 72 -1.96 8.39 13.59
C THR A 72 -2.61 9.72 13.94
N THR A 73 -1.89 10.59 14.65
CA THR A 73 -2.32 11.95 14.98
C THR A 73 -1.85 12.92 13.89
N ALA A 74 -2.71 13.25 12.91
CA ALA A 74 -2.68 14.45 12.05
C ALA A 74 -3.17 14.17 10.62
N ASP A 75 -3.65 15.24 10.00
CA ASP A 75 -4.09 15.32 8.60
C ASP A 75 -2.85 15.41 7.70
N PHE A 76 -2.26 14.27 7.35
CA PHE A 76 -1.10 14.24 6.46
C PHE A 76 -1.54 14.44 5.00
N GLU A 77 -0.93 15.41 4.31
CA GLU A 77 -1.23 15.72 2.91
C GLU A 77 -0.95 14.54 1.98
N THR A 78 0.12 13.77 2.25
CA THR A 78 0.54 12.65 1.41
C THR A 78 0.41 11.30 2.11
N GLY A 79 0.31 10.24 1.30
CA GLY A 79 0.33 8.86 1.81
C GLY A 79 1.65 8.48 2.46
N THR A 80 2.77 9.01 1.95
CA THR A 80 4.12 8.74 2.44
C THR A 80 4.34 9.30 3.85
N ASP A 81 3.87 10.52 4.13
CA ASP A 81 4.01 11.12 5.46
C ASP A 81 3.23 10.32 6.52
N ARG A 82 2.03 9.83 6.17
CA ARG A 82 1.23 8.96 7.06
C ARG A 82 1.97 7.65 7.35
N VAL A 83 2.60 7.05 6.33
CA VAL A 83 3.41 5.84 6.51
C VAL A 83 4.58 6.09 7.45
N MET A 84 5.33 7.18 7.26
CA MET A 84 6.46 7.52 8.12
C MET A 84 6.02 7.79 9.57
N ALA A 85 4.90 8.50 9.76
CA ALA A 85 4.35 8.74 11.08
C ALA A 85 4.00 7.44 11.81
N ALA A 86 3.42 6.46 11.10
CA ALA A 86 3.11 5.16 11.66
C ALA A 86 4.38 4.35 11.99
N VAL A 87 5.38 4.35 11.09
CA VAL A 87 6.66 3.67 11.31
C VAL A 87 7.36 4.18 12.57
N ASN A 88 7.32 5.49 12.83
CA ASN A 88 7.93 6.08 14.03
C ASN A 88 7.28 5.63 15.36
N THR A 89 6.11 4.99 15.32
CA THR A 89 5.44 4.42 16.51
C THR A 89 5.75 2.95 16.72
N LEU A 90 6.41 2.29 15.76
CA LEU A 90 6.79 0.89 15.89
C LEU A 90 7.87 0.73 16.97
N PRO A 91 7.89 -0.41 17.70
CA PRO A 91 8.87 -0.65 18.75
C PRO A 91 10.31 -0.76 18.22
N ASP A 92 10.44 -1.21 16.97
CA ASP A 92 11.71 -1.37 16.27
C ASP A 92 11.67 -0.59 14.95
N THR A 93 12.77 0.06 14.62
CA THR A 93 12.96 0.66 13.30
C THR A 93 13.12 -0.44 12.25
N PRO A 94 12.27 -0.49 11.20
CA PRO A 94 12.45 -1.44 10.10
C PRO A 94 13.63 -1.04 9.20
N ASP A 95 14.28 -2.03 8.60
CA ASP A 95 15.30 -1.82 7.56
C ASP A 95 14.64 -1.40 6.24
N PHE A 96 13.43 -1.92 5.97
CA PHE A 96 12.68 -1.65 4.75
C PHE A 96 11.20 -1.37 5.04
N ILE A 97 10.65 -0.35 4.38
CA ILE A 97 9.25 0.08 4.56
C ILE A 97 8.53 -0.08 3.22
N ILE A 98 7.43 -0.82 3.23
CA ILE A 98 6.56 -0.97 2.06
C ILE A 98 5.30 -0.14 2.28
N ASN A 99 5.06 0.82 1.38
CA ASN A 99 3.82 1.58 1.32
C ASN A 99 2.80 0.87 0.42
N LEU A 100 1.98 0.00 1.01
CA LEU A 100 0.93 -0.74 0.28
C LEU A 100 -0.36 0.09 0.27
N GLN A 101 -0.72 0.68 -0.88
CA GLN A 101 -1.87 1.57 -0.97
C GLN A 101 -3.17 0.89 -0.47
N GLY A 102 -3.84 1.51 0.51
CA GLY A 102 -5.07 0.99 1.13
C GLY A 102 -6.30 0.95 0.23
N ASP A 103 -6.15 1.33 -1.04
CA ASP A 103 -7.21 1.36 -2.04
C ASP A 103 -6.90 0.52 -3.29
N ALA A 104 -5.88 -0.34 -3.22
CA ALA A 104 -5.43 -1.25 -4.26
C ALA A 104 -5.72 -2.73 -3.89
N PRO A 105 -7.00 -3.14 -3.75
CA PRO A 105 -7.41 -4.46 -3.27
C PRO A 105 -7.11 -5.62 -4.22
N PHE A 106 -6.60 -5.33 -5.42
CA PHE A 106 -6.26 -6.31 -6.45
C PHE A 106 -4.75 -6.41 -6.69
N THR A 107 -3.94 -5.79 -5.82
CA THR A 107 -2.48 -5.92 -5.89
C THR A 107 -2.10 -7.38 -5.71
N PRO A 108 -1.39 -8.02 -6.66
CA PRO A 108 -0.89 -9.37 -6.46
C PRO A 108 0.06 -9.42 -5.26
N ALA A 109 -0.13 -10.40 -4.37
CA ALA A 109 0.75 -10.57 -3.21
C ALA A 109 2.22 -10.78 -3.63
N ASP A 110 2.45 -11.46 -4.74
CA ASP A 110 3.77 -11.70 -5.32
C ASP A 110 4.52 -10.39 -5.61
N PHE A 111 3.82 -9.30 -6.00
CA PHE A 111 4.50 -8.02 -6.21
C PHE A 111 5.07 -7.45 -4.91
N VAL A 112 4.41 -7.67 -3.78
CA VAL A 112 4.90 -7.24 -2.47
C VAL A 112 6.07 -8.12 -2.04
N THR A 113 5.97 -9.42 -2.26
CA THR A 113 7.07 -10.37 -2.04
C THR A 113 8.31 -10.02 -2.89
N ASP A 114 8.14 -9.72 -4.17
CA ASP A 114 9.20 -9.37 -5.10
C ASP A 114 9.90 -8.07 -4.69
N LEU A 115 9.16 -7.09 -4.15
CA LEU A 115 9.75 -5.87 -3.59
C LEU A 115 10.69 -6.16 -2.42
N ILE A 116 10.29 -7.05 -1.51
CA ILE A 116 11.11 -7.46 -0.36
C ILE A 116 12.38 -8.15 -0.85
N GLN A 117 12.25 -9.06 -1.82
CA GLN A 117 13.38 -9.78 -2.40
C GLN A 117 14.33 -8.85 -3.16
N ALA A 118 13.81 -7.92 -3.95
CA ALA A 118 14.61 -6.95 -4.70
C ALA A 118 15.41 -6.03 -3.76
N TYR A 119 14.80 -5.54 -2.68
CA TYR A 119 15.54 -4.77 -1.67
C TYR A 119 16.57 -5.64 -0.94
N ALA A 120 16.23 -6.87 -0.56
CA ALA A 120 17.18 -7.77 0.09
C ALA A 120 18.41 -8.09 -0.80
N ALA A 121 18.23 -8.16 -2.12
CA ALA A 121 19.32 -8.35 -3.08
C ALA A 121 20.17 -7.08 -3.29
N ASN A 122 19.61 -5.90 -3.05
CA ASN A 122 20.33 -4.62 -3.13
C ASN A 122 19.92 -3.65 -2.00
N PRO A 123 20.41 -3.86 -0.76
CA PRO A 123 20.00 -3.04 0.39
C PRO A 123 20.47 -1.57 0.32
N ALA A 124 21.33 -1.24 -0.64
CA ALA A 124 21.77 0.13 -0.91
C ALA A 124 20.75 0.95 -1.71
N ALA A 125 19.67 0.33 -2.21
CA ALA A 125 18.62 1.05 -2.92
C ALA A 125 17.78 1.92 -1.97
N ASP A 126 17.68 3.22 -2.28
CA ASP A 126 16.84 4.14 -1.50
C ASP A 126 15.34 3.89 -1.71
N ILE A 127 14.96 3.48 -2.93
CA ILE A 127 13.57 3.24 -3.34
C ILE A 127 13.53 2.02 -4.25
N VAL A 128 12.56 1.14 -4.01
CA VAL A 128 12.21 0.02 -4.88
C VAL A 128 10.75 0.13 -5.26
N THR A 129 10.42 -0.02 -6.54
CA THR A 129 9.05 0.05 -7.05
C THR A 129 8.84 -0.99 -8.14
N PRO A 130 7.69 -1.69 -8.16
CA PRO A 130 7.42 -2.68 -9.20
C PRO A 130 7.04 -1.96 -10.49
N VAL A 131 7.46 -2.51 -11.62
CA VAL A 131 7.07 -2.04 -12.96
C VAL A 131 6.57 -3.21 -13.78
N VAL A 132 5.54 -2.97 -14.58
CA VAL A 132 5.01 -3.97 -15.51
C VAL A 132 5.38 -3.54 -16.92
N GLN A 133 6.05 -4.43 -17.65
CA GLN A 133 6.36 -4.17 -19.05
C GLN A 133 5.07 -4.26 -19.88
N LEU A 134 4.73 -3.16 -20.53
CA LEU A 134 3.59 -3.10 -21.43
C LEU A 134 3.95 -3.75 -22.78
N SER A 135 3.00 -4.48 -23.35
CA SER A 135 2.99 -4.78 -24.77
C SER A 135 2.80 -3.51 -25.60
N TRP A 136 3.10 -3.58 -26.90
CA TRP A 136 2.88 -2.45 -27.81
C TRP A 136 1.43 -1.99 -27.83
N ALA A 137 0.47 -2.92 -27.82
CA ALA A 137 -0.94 -2.60 -27.81
C ALA A 137 -1.37 -1.89 -26.50
N GLU A 138 -0.86 -2.33 -25.35
CA GLU A 138 -1.13 -1.69 -24.06
C GLU A 138 -0.49 -0.31 -23.96
N LEU A 139 0.71 -0.12 -24.53
CA LEU A 139 1.35 1.19 -24.62
C LEU A 139 0.53 2.16 -25.46
N ASP A 140 0.02 1.73 -26.61
CA ASP A 140 -0.82 2.56 -27.47
C ASP A 140 -2.15 2.90 -26.81
N ALA A 141 -2.77 1.94 -26.11
CA ALA A 141 -3.96 2.18 -25.31
C ALA A 141 -3.71 3.20 -24.19
N LEU A 142 -2.59 3.09 -23.47
CA LEU A 142 -2.21 4.05 -22.42
C LEU A 142 -1.99 5.45 -22.99
N ARG A 143 -1.34 5.56 -24.16
CA ARG A 143 -1.13 6.84 -24.86
C ARG A 143 -2.45 7.49 -25.25
N ALA A 144 -3.39 6.72 -25.80
CA ALA A 144 -4.73 7.22 -26.13
C ALA A 144 -5.47 7.69 -24.87
N HIS A 145 -5.43 6.91 -23.79
CA HIS A 145 -6.07 7.27 -22.52
C HIS A 145 -5.51 8.56 -21.90
N LYS A 146 -4.19 8.80 -22.02
CA LYS A 146 -3.54 10.03 -21.54
C LYS A 146 -4.01 11.29 -22.28
N ILE A 147 -4.59 11.19 -23.49
CA ILE A 147 -5.17 12.35 -24.19
C ILE A 147 -6.45 12.82 -23.47
N GLU A 148 -7.29 11.89 -23.03
CA GLU A 148 -8.56 12.18 -22.35
C GLU A 148 -8.39 12.39 -20.84
N THR A 149 -7.44 11.69 -20.23
CA THR A 149 -7.16 11.69 -18.79
C THR A 149 -5.65 11.83 -18.53
N PRO A 150 -5.10 13.05 -18.66
CA PRO A 150 -3.65 13.27 -18.65
C PRO A 150 -2.97 12.94 -17.32
N PHE A 151 -3.73 12.88 -16.21
CA PHE A 151 -3.21 12.60 -14.88
C PHE A 151 -3.25 11.11 -14.49
N SER A 152 -3.58 10.21 -15.41
CA SER A 152 -3.63 8.76 -15.17
C SER A 152 -2.30 8.07 -15.50
N GLY A 153 -1.87 7.13 -14.64
CA GLY A 153 -0.75 6.21 -14.86
C GLY A 153 0.65 6.85 -14.83
N THR A 154 1.61 6.16 -14.21
CA THR A 154 3.04 6.51 -14.24
C THR A 154 3.78 5.52 -15.12
N THR A 155 4.57 6.01 -16.08
CA THR A 155 5.45 5.17 -16.91
C THR A 155 6.89 5.30 -16.42
N ALA A 156 7.57 4.17 -16.26
CA ALA A 156 9.01 4.14 -16.04
C ALA A 156 9.72 3.83 -17.37
N ILE A 157 10.81 4.54 -17.66
CA ILE A 157 11.72 4.19 -18.76
C ILE A 157 12.94 3.54 -18.12
N LEU A 158 13.15 2.27 -18.43
CA LEU A 158 14.34 1.54 -18.02
C LEU A 158 15.40 1.73 -19.12
N GLY A 159 16.57 2.24 -18.74
CA GLY A 159 17.72 2.45 -19.64
C GLY A 159 18.71 1.29 -19.62
#